data_AF-A0A961XL39-F1
#
_entry.id   AF-A0A961XL39-F1
#
_cell.length_a   1.000
_cell.length_b   1.000
_cell.length_c   1.000
_cell.angle_alpha   90.00
_cell.angle_beta   90.00
_cell.angle_gamma   90.00
#
_symmetry.space_group_name_H-M   'P 1'
#
loop_
_entity.id
_entity.type
_entity.pdbx_description
1 polymer ?
#
loop_
_entity_poly.entity_id
_entity_poly.type
_entity_poly.pdbx_seq_one_letter_code
_entity_poly.pdbx_strand_id
1 'polypeptide(L)'
;MAKAKWPIHGEITGPIVMIGFGSIGRGTLPLIERHFKFDKSRMVVIDPRDDDKALLDERGIRFVQEAVTKKNYKKLLGPLLTEGEGQGFCVNLSVDTSSLDLIKLCRKLGVLYVDTVVEPWLGFYFDTKADNASRTNYALRETVREEKRKSPGGTTAVSCCGANPGMVSWFVKQALVNLAADMKLDIKTPAPTDRDGWAKMMKKLGVKGVHIAERDTQRTKQPKPFNTFWNTWSVE
;
A
#
# COMPACT_ATOMS: atom_id res chain seq x y z
N MET A 1 25.58 -0.30 -18.24
CA MET A 1 24.12 -0.05 -18.32
C MET A 1 23.88 1.44 -18.16
N ALA A 2 22.99 2.03 -18.98
CA ALA A 2 22.89 3.47 -19.21
C ALA A 2 22.71 4.29 -17.92
N LYS A 3 23.41 5.44 -17.84
CA LYS A 3 23.27 6.51 -16.85
C LYS A 3 21.90 7.21 -16.96
N ALA A 4 20.80 6.49 -16.80
CA ALA A 4 19.50 7.12 -16.66
C ALA A 4 19.50 7.91 -15.34
N LYS A 5 19.47 9.24 -15.40
CA LYS A 5 19.20 10.09 -14.24
C LYS A 5 17.72 9.94 -13.91
N TRP A 6 17.40 9.11 -12.92
CA TRP A 6 16.04 8.98 -12.40
C TRP A 6 15.70 10.20 -11.54
N PRO A 7 14.44 10.68 -11.55
CA PRO A 7 14.04 11.78 -10.69
C PRO A 7 14.08 11.34 -9.23
N ILE A 8 14.60 12.21 -8.35
CA ILE A 8 14.47 12.08 -6.91
C ILE A 8 13.22 12.85 -6.49
N HIS A 9 12.26 12.16 -5.87
CA HIS A 9 10.96 12.74 -5.48
C HIS A 9 10.97 13.35 -4.08
N GLY A 10 11.98 13.04 -3.26
CA GLY A 10 12.13 13.61 -1.94
C GLY A 10 13.29 13.00 -1.15
N GLU A 11 13.46 13.49 0.08
CA GLU A 11 14.40 12.95 1.06
C GLU A 11 13.61 12.39 2.25
N ILE A 12 13.90 11.15 2.64
CA ILE A 12 13.35 10.52 3.84
C ILE A 12 14.42 10.64 4.92
N THR A 13 14.10 11.42 5.95
CA THR A 13 15.05 11.78 7.00
C THR A 13 15.03 10.84 8.19
N GLY A 14 13.97 10.06 8.40
CA GLY A 14 13.88 9.07 9.48
C GLY A 14 14.04 7.62 9.00
N PRO A 15 13.71 6.65 9.87
CA PRO A 15 13.78 5.23 9.53
C PRO A 15 12.73 4.83 8.49
N ILE A 16 13.10 3.91 7.59
CA ILE A 16 12.18 3.28 6.65
C ILE A 16 11.96 1.86 7.14
N VAL A 17 10.76 1.57 7.62
CA VAL A 17 10.39 0.22 8.10
C VAL A 17 9.44 -0.39 7.09
N MET A 18 9.91 -1.41 6.37
CA MET A 18 9.10 -2.20 5.45
C MET A 18 8.61 -3.45 6.16
N ILE A 19 7.29 -3.66 6.18
CA ILE A 19 6.67 -4.86 6.76
C ILE A 19 6.21 -5.73 5.59
N GLY A 20 6.75 -6.94 5.48
CA GLY A 20 6.53 -7.85 4.35
C GLY A 20 7.56 -7.66 3.24
N PHE A 21 8.17 -8.76 2.80
CA PHE A 21 9.17 -8.81 1.73
C PHE A 21 8.85 -9.84 0.65
N GLY A 22 7.55 -10.03 0.39
CA GLY A 22 7.04 -10.84 -0.72
C GLY A 22 7.28 -10.22 -2.11
N SER A 23 6.42 -10.53 -3.08
CA SER A 23 6.55 -10.02 -4.46
C SER A 23 6.55 -8.49 -4.53
N ILE A 24 5.64 -7.83 -3.80
CA ILE A 24 5.53 -6.37 -3.80
C ILE A 24 6.69 -5.72 -3.06
N GLY A 25 7.07 -6.22 -1.87
CA GLY A 25 8.24 -5.71 -1.14
C GLY A 25 9.52 -5.71 -1.98
N ARG A 26 9.79 -6.83 -2.66
CA ARG A 26 10.93 -6.97 -3.59
C ARG A 26 10.85 -6.04 -4.80
N GLY A 27 9.65 -5.79 -5.32
CA GLY A 27 9.42 -4.84 -6.42
C GLY A 27 9.53 -3.38 -5.99
N THR A 28 9.14 -3.04 -4.76
CA THR A 28 9.09 -1.68 -4.22
C THR A 28 10.46 -1.21 -3.71
N LEU A 29 11.22 -2.07 -3.05
CA LEU A 29 12.56 -1.74 -2.52
C LEU A 29 13.46 -1.02 -3.54
N PRO A 30 13.69 -1.54 -4.77
CA PRO A 30 14.56 -0.88 -5.73
C PRO A 30 14.01 0.47 -6.23
N LEU A 31 12.69 0.71 -6.13
CA LEU A 31 12.10 2.00 -6.45
C LEU A 31 12.33 3.02 -5.32
N ILE A 32 12.27 2.58 -4.06
CA ILE A 32 12.62 3.43 -2.91
C ILE A 32 14.08 3.86 -3.03
N GLU A 33 15.00 2.91 -3.22
CA GLU A 33 16.44 3.18 -3.40
C GLU A 33 16.74 4.12 -4.58
N ARG A 34 15.93 4.03 -5.65
CA ARG A 34 16.12 4.81 -6.87
C ARG A 34 15.59 6.24 -6.76
N HIS A 35 14.46 6.44 -6.09
CA HIS A 35 13.68 7.68 -6.20
C HIS A 35 13.64 8.52 -4.92
N PHE A 36 14.18 8.03 -3.80
CA PHE A 36 14.34 8.81 -2.58
C PHE A 36 15.79 8.90 -2.16
N LYS A 37 16.16 10.07 -1.63
CA LYS A 37 17.40 10.21 -0.86
C LYS A 37 17.14 9.76 0.56
N PHE A 38 17.94 8.84 1.07
CA PHE A 38 17.92 8.42 2.48
C PHE A 38 19.23 7.71 2.81
N ASP A 39 19.51 7.59 4.11
CA ASP A 39 20.60 6.78 4.63
C ASP A 39 20.15 5.32 4.70
N LYS A 40 20.76 4.44 3.89
CA LYS A 40 20.38 3.03 3.79
C LYS A 40 20.47 2.27 5.12
N SER A 41 21.34 2.71 6.03
CA SER A 41 21.45 2.09 7.36
C SER A 41 20.18 2.24 8.21
N ARG A 42 19.30 3.18 7.86
CA ARG A 42 18.01 3.43 8.51
C ARG A 42 16.87 2.59 7.92
N MET A 43 17.16 1.78 6.90
CA MET A 43 16.16 0.88 6.32
C MET A 43 16.16 -0.46 7.02
N VAL A 44 14.97 -0.89 7.43
CA VAL A 44 14.73 -2.19 8.07
C VAL A 44 13.57 -2.88 7.36
N VAL A 45 13.75 -4.17 7.06
CA VAL A 45 12.70 -5.03 6.53
C VAL A 45 12.34 -6.08 7.58
N ILE A 46 11.04 -6.31 7.76
CA ILE A 46 10.49 -7.26 8.72
C ILE A 46 9.62 -8.27 7.97
N ASP A 47 9.98 -9.55 8.03
CA ASP A 47 9.20 -10.65 7.45
C ASP A 47 9.49 -11.94 8.24
N PRO A 48 8.50 -12.81 8.52
CA PRO A 48 8.77 -14.09 9.17
C PRO A 48 9.58 -15.07 8.30
N ARG A 49 9.56 -14.92 6.97
CA ARG A 49 10.24 -15.78 6.01
C ARG A 49 11.52 -15.12 5.52
N ASP A 50 12.60 -15.89 5.47
CA ASP A 50 13.92 -15.44 5.01
C ASP A 50 14.26 -15.93 3.60
N ASP A 51 13.31 -16.51 2.87
CA ASP A 51 13.49 -17.07 1.51
C ASP A 51 14.20 -16.12 0.54
N ASP A 52 13.92 -14.82 0.67
CA ASP A 52 14.45 -13.75 -0.18
C ASP A 52 15.44 -12.82 0.56
N LYS A 53 15.87 -13.18 1.77
CA LYS A 53 16.75 -12.36 2.62
C LYS A 53 18.09 -12.04 1.95
N ALA A 54 18.60 -12.93 1.08
CA ALA A 54 19.84 -12.70 0.33
C ALA A 54 19.82 -11.36 -0.45
N LEU A 55 18.65 -10.98 -0.99
CA LEU A 55 18.50 -9.69 -1.69
C LEU A 55 18.73 -8.49 -0.75
N LEU A 56 18.45 -8.62 0.54
CA LEU A 56 18.70 -7.56 1.53
C LEU A 56 20.17 -7.54 1.95
N ASP A 57 20.76 -8.72 2.14
CA ASP A 57 22.17 -8.88 2.54
C ASP A 57 23.11 -8.29 1.50
N GLU A 58 22.86 -8.52 0.22
CA GLU A 58 23.59 -7.90 -0.92
C GLU A 58 23.61 -6.37 -0.86
N ARG A 59 22.61 -5.76 -0.21
CA ARG A 59 22.43 -4.31 -0.10
C ARG A 59 22.85 -3.75 1.25
N GLY A 60 23.21 -4.62 2.21
CA GLY A 60 23.49 -4.24 3.59
C GLY A 60 22.25 -3.71 4.34
N ILE A 61 21.05 -4.14 3.95
CA ILE A 61 19.79 -3.71 4.59
C ILE A 61 19.47 -4.64 5.76
N ARG A 62 19.11 -4.07 6.91
CA ARG A 62 18.76 -4.84 8.10
C ARG A 62 17.48 -5.64 7.87
N PHE A 63 17.53 -6.92 8.21
CA PHE A 63 16.38 -7.81 8.20
C PHE A 63 16.03 -8.29 9.62
N VAL A 64 14.75 -8.26 9.96
CA VAL A 64 14.21 -8.80 11.22
C VAL A 64 13.27 -9.94 10.88
N GLN A 65 13.70 -11.16 11.19
CA GLN A 65 12.92 -12.37 10.91
C GLN A 65 11.84 -12.60 11.97
N GLU A 66 10.75 -11.84 11.91
CA GLU A 66 9.66 -11.94 12.89
C GLU A 66 8.30 -11.64 12.24
N ALA A 67 7.27 -12.38 12.64
CA ALA A 67 5.90 -12.05 12.28
C ALA A 67 5.40 -10.86 13.12
N VAL A 68 4.84 -9.84 12.46
CA VAL A 68 4.13 -8.76 13.16
C VAL A 68 2.75 -9.27 13.56
N THR A 69 2.43 -9.23 14.85
CA THR A 69 1.20 -9.77 15.42
C THR A 69 0.52 -8.75 16.34
N LYS A 70 -0.77 -8.97 16.61
CA LYS A 70 -1.53 -8.19 17.61
C LYS A 70 -0.83 -8.10 18.98
N LYS A 71 -0.04 -9.10 19.34
CA LYS A 71 0.65 -9.17 20.65
C LYS A 71 1.96 -8.40 20.70
N ASN A 72 2.73 -8.38 19.61
CA ASN A 72 4.09 -7.81 19.60
C ASN A 72 4.20 -6.47 18.86
N TYR A 73 3.27 -6.10 17.97
CA TYR A 73 3.49 -5.02 16.99
C TYR A 73 3.95 -3.69 17.60
N LYS A 74 3.43 -3.30 18.76
CA LYS A 74 3.86 -2.07 19.44
C LYS A 74 5.30 -2.15 19.97
N LYS A 75 5.66 -3.29 20.56
CA LYS A 75 7.00 -3.51 21.13
C LYS A 75 8.05 -3.71 20.04
N LEU A 76 7.67 -4.40 18.96
CA LEU A 76 8.54 -4.67 17.81
C LEU A 76 8.73 -3.41 16.97
N LEU A 77 7.65 -2.77 16.53
CA LEU A 77 7.71 -1.66 15.58
C LEU A 77 8.05 -0.33 16.23
N GLY A 78 7.65 -0.10 17.49
CA GLY A 78 7.86 1.17 18.18
C GLY A 78 9.31 1.66 18.10
N PRO A 79 10.29 0.87 18.58
CA PRO A 79 11.69 1.24 18.53
C PRO A 79 12.22 1.44 17.10
N LEU A 80 11.83 0.58 16.15
CA LEU A 80 12.30 0.65 14.76
C LEU A 80 11.75 1.88 14.02
N LEU A 81 10.49 2.24 14.26
CA LEU A 81 9.82 3.37 13.62
C LEU A 81 10.28 4.72 14.16
N THR A 82 10.92 4.74 15.34
CA THR A 82 11.44 5.96 15.99
C THR A 82 12.95 5.91 16.18
N GLU A 83 13.65 5.00 15.50
CA GLU A 83 15.10 4.87 15.60
C GLU A 83 15.78 6.08 14.93
N GLY A 84 16.64 6.77 15.68
CA GLY A 84 17.37 7.95 15.19
C GLY A 84 16.53 9.22 15.12
N GLU A 85 16.94 10.14 14.25
CA GLU A 85 16.30 11.44 14.05
C GLU A 85 15.42 11.44 12.79
N GLY A 86 14.57 12.47 12.64
CA GLY A 86 13.75 12.67 11.45
C GLY A 86 12.39 11.98 11.50
N GLN A 87 11.63 12.10 10.42
CA GLN A 87 10.29 11.50 10.32
C GLN A 87 10.39 10.10 9.72
N GLY A 88 9.99 9.10 10.50
CA GLY A 88 9.92 7.71 10.02
C GLY A 88 8.86 7.51 8.94
N PHE A 89 9.03 6.45 8.16
CA PHE A 89 8.08 6.02 7.13
C PHE A 89 7.89 4.49 7.20
N CYS A 90 6.68 4.07 7.56
CA CYS A 90 6.23 2.70 7.51
C CYS A 90 5.67 2.35 6.13
N VAL A 91 6.24 1.35 5.47
CA VAL A 91 5.82 0.82 4.18
C VAL A 91 5.29 -0.59 4.40
N ASN A 92 3.96 -0.72 4.54
CA ASN A 92 3.34 -2.00 4.82
C ASN A 92 2.92 -2.72 3.54
N LEU A 93 3.60 -3.82 3.24
CA LEU A 93 3.43 -4.68 2.07
C LEU A 93 3.26 -6.15 2.49
N SER A 94 2.66 -6.37 3.67
CA SER A 94 2.46 -7.68 4.29
C SER A 94 1.01 -8.16 4.17
N VAL A 95 0.82 -9.44 4.52
CA VAL A 95 -0.48 -10.05 4.87
C VAL A 95 -0.58 -10.22 6.38
N ASP A 96 -1.75 -10.64 6.88
CA ASP A 96 -1.95 -11.07 8.28
C ASP A 96 -1.73 -10.00 9.37
N THR A 97 -1.49 -8.75 8.97
CA THR A 97 -1.28 -7.61 9.86
C THR A 97 -2.43 -6.60 9.79
N SER A 98 -2.88 -6.09 10.94
CA SER A 98 -3.98 -5.12 10.94
C SER A 98 -3.52 -3.75 10.44
N SER A 99 -3.89 -3.38 9.21
CA SER A 99 -3.62 -2.04 8.64
C SER A 99 -4.12 -0.94 9.57
N LEU A 100 -5.30 -1.08 10.17
CA LEU A 100 -5.86 -0.06 11.06
C LEU A 100 -5.01 0.17 12.31
N ASP A 101 -4.54 -0.91 12.95
CA ASP A 101 -3.72 -0.79 14.17
C ASP A 101 -2.33 -0.24 13.85
N LEU A 102 -1.77 -0.58 12.68
CA LEU A 102 -0.52 -0.02 12.18
C LEU A 102 -0.66 1.47 11.82
N ILE A 103 -1.75 1.89 11.16
CA ILE A 103 -2.08 3.29 10.90
C ILE A 103 -2.13 4.08 12.22
N LYS A 104 -2.85 3.56 13.22
CA LYS A 104 -2.95 4.19 14.55
C LYS A 104 -1.60 4.33 15.23
N LEU A 105 -0.77 3.28 15.19
CA LEU A 105 0.57 3.31 15.78
C LEU A 105 1.45 4.35 15.08
N CYS A 106 1.53 4.31 13.74
CA CYS A 106 2.37 5.23 12.97
C CYS A 106 1.94 6.68 13.20
N ARG A 107 0.64 6.98 13.13
CA ARG A 107 0.11 8.33 13.40
C ARG A 107 0.41 8.80 14.83
N LYS A 108 0.29 7.92 15.83
CA LYS A 108 0.64 8.24 17.22
C LYS A 108 2.12 8.59 17.37
N LEU A 109 3.00 7.92 16.62
CA LEU A 109 4.46 8.12 16.65
C LEU A 109 4.92 9.25 15.72
N GLY A 110 4.02 9.90 14.98
CA GLY A 110 4.40 10.92 14.00
C GLY A 110 5.01 10.37 12.71
N VAL A 111 4.86 9.07 12.46
CA VAL A 111 5.45 8.31 11.34
C VAL A 111 4.48 8.24 10.16
N LEU A 112 4.99 8.51 8.95
CA LEU A 112 4.23 8.33 7.70
C LEU A 112 3.89 6.86 7.51
N TYR A 113 2.77 6.58 6.85
CA TYR A 113 2.33 5.20 6.59
C TYR A 113 1.76 5.06 5.19
N VAL A 114 2.05 3.94 4.53
CA VAL A 114 1.38 3.50 3.31
C VAL A 114 1.15 1.99 3.34
N ASP A 115 -0.02 1.56 2.84
CA ASP A 115 -0.29 0.16 2.52
C ASP A 115 -0.99 0.02 1.16
N THR A 116 -1.22 -1.23 0.74
CA THR A 116 -1.93 -1.55 -0.50
C THR A 116 -3.29 -2.21 -0.28
N VAL A 117 -3.64 -2.49 0.98
CA VAL A 117 -4.87 -3.19 1.38
C VAL A 117 -5.27 -2.79 2.82
N VAL A 118 -6.56 -2.85 3.14
CA VAL A 118 -7.01 -2.84 4.53
C VAL A 118 -7.01 -4.29 5.03
N GLU A 119 -5.88 -4.72 5.55
CA GLU A 119 -5.66 -6.07 6.04
C GLU A 119 -6.09 -6.17 7.52
N PRO A 120 -6.72 -7.27 7.95
CA PRO A 120 -6.98 -7.57 9.35
C PRO A 120 -5.83 -8.37 10.00
N TRP A 121 -5.88 -8.53 11.33
CA TRP A 121 -5.01 -9.52 11.96
C TRP A 121 -5.35 -10.95 11.51
N LEU A 122 -4.33 -11.80 11.43
CA LEU A 122 -4.47 -13.25 11.22
C LEU A 122 -5.60 -13.84 12.08
N GLY A 123 -6.41 -14.71 11.46
CA GLY A 123 -7.59 -15.33 12.08
C GLY A 123 -8.90 -14.79 11.55
N PHE A 124 -8.94 -13.54 11.08
CA PHE A 124 -10.17 -12.88 10.66
C PHE A 124 -10.83 -13.54 9.44
N TYR A 125 -10.05 -13.86 8.40
CA TYR A 125 -10.63 -14.33 7.14
C TYR A 125 -11.28 -15.72 7.22
N PHE A 126 -10.93 -16.52 8.21
CA PHE A 126 -11.43 -17.88 8.42
C PHE A 126 -12.13 -18.05 9.78
N ASP A 127 -12.56 -16.96 10.40
CA ASP A 127 -13.40 -17.00 11.59
C ASP A 127 -14.79 -17.57 11.22
N THR A 128 -15.06 -18.81 11.64
CA THR A 128 -16.32 -19.51 11.38
C THR A 128 -17.50 -18.95 12.18
N LYS A 129 -17.26 -18.05 13.14
CA LYS A 129 -18.29 -17.40 13.96
C LYS A 129 -18.68 -16.01 13.44
N ALA A 130 -17.90 -15.43 12.53
CA ALA A 130 -18.18 -14.14 11.93
C ALA A 130 -19.31 -14.26 10.90
N ASP A 131 -20.21 -13.28 10.88
CA ASP A 131 -21.22 -13.17 9.84
C ASP A 131 -20.63 -12.72 8.50
N ASN A 132 -21.37 -12.91 7.41
CA ASN A 132 -20.87 -12.58 6.07
C ASN A 132 -20.61 -11.07 5.88
N ALA A 133 -21.41 -10.19 6.50
CA ALA A 133 -21.28 -8.75 6.29
C ALA A 133 -20.02 -8.20 6.98
N SER A 134 -19.68 -8.71 8.16
CA SER A 134 -18.45 -8.31 8.88
C SER A 134 -17.17 -8.72 8.16
N ARG A 135 -17.18 -9.77 7.33
CA ARG A 135 -16.03 -10.24 6.53
C ARG A 135 -15.80 -9.45 5.23
N THR A 136 -16.62 -8.44 4.94
CA THR A 136 -16.49 -7.67 3.69
C THR A 136 -15.40 -6.60 3.76
N ASN A 137 -14.78 -6.30 2.61
CA ASN A 137 -13.90 -5.13 2.47
C ASN A 137 -14.63 -3.80 2.78
N TYR A 138 -15.95 -3.74 2.63
CA TYR A 138 -16.73 -2.59 3.06
C TYR A 138 -16.62 -2.37 4.57
N ALA A 139 -16.83 -3.42 5.37
CA ALA A 139 -16.73 -3.37 6.83
C ALA A 139 -15.31 -2.96 7.26
N LEU A 140 -14.28 -3.60 6.69
CA LEU A 140 -12.88 -3.25 6.95
C LEU A 140 -12.58 -1.79 6.61
N ARG A 141 -13.00 -1.30 5.44
CA ARG A 141 -12.84 0.10 5.04
C ARG A 141 -13.55 1.06 5.99
N GLU A 142 -14.74 0.73 6.47
CA GLU A 142 -15.47 1.61 7.39
C GLU A 142 -14.75 1.78 8.74
N THR A 143 -13.96 0.79 9.18
CA THR A 143 -13.10 0.97 10.38
C THR A 143 -12.06 2.09 10.19
N VAL A 144 -11.42 2.17 9.01
CA VAL A 144 -10.44 3.22 8.67
C VAL A 144 -11.14 4.58 8.47
N ARG A 145 -12.33 4.57 7.87
CA ARG A 145 -13.16 5.79 7.71
C ARG A 145 -13.59 6.36 9.06
N GLU A 146 -13.96 5.50 9.99
CA GLU A 146 -14.34 5.89 11.34
C GLU A 146 -13.14 6.45 12.12
N GLU A 147 -11.97 5.82 12.01
CA GLU A 147 -10.75 6.36 12.59
C GLU A 147 -10.43 7.76 12.04
N LYS A 148 -10.54 7.95 10.71
CA LYS A 148 -10.35 9.27 10.10
C LYS A 148 -11.34 10.33 10.64
N ARG A 149 -12.58 9.94 10.93
CA ARG A 149 -13.58 10.85 11.53
C ARG A 149 -13.25 11.20 12.97
N LYS A 150 -12.80 10.22 13.76
CA LYS A 150 -12.41 10.39 15.17
C LYS A 150 -11.12 11.21 15.34
N SER A 151 -10.20 11.07 14.39
CA SER A 151 -8.86 11.63 14.45
C SER A 151 -8.52 12.43 13.18
N PRO A 152 -9.21 13.56 12.89
CA PRO A 152 -8.97 14.33 11.68
C PRO A 152 -7.57 14.97 11.64
N GLY A 153 -7.01 15.16 10.45
CA GLY A 153 -5.67 15.76 10.28
C GLY A 153 -4.55 14.83 10.78
N GLY A 154 -3.47 15.39 11.33
CA GLY A 154 -2.31 14.65 11.83
C GLY A 154 -1.43 14.04 10.72
N THR A 155 -0.49 13.19 11.12
CA THR A 155 0.48 12.57 10.19
C THR A 155 -0.19 11.76 9.09
N THR A 156 0.27 11.96 7.85
CA THR A 156 -0.28 11.30 6.68
C THR A 156 -0.16 9.77 6.76
N ALA A 157 -1.29 9.10 6.58
CA ALA A 157 -1.37 7.66 6.38
C ALA A 157 -2.21 7.40 5.11
N VAL A 158 -1.61 6.73 4.12
CA VAL A 158 -2.23 6.45 2.83
C VAL A 158 -2.67 4.99 2.78
N SER A 159 -3.97 4.77 2.91
CA SER A 159 -4.57 3.44 2.84
C SER A 159 -4.88 3.05 1.39
N CYS A 160 -4.60 1.80 1.03
CA CYS A 160 -4.94 1.17 -0.25
C CYS A 160 -4.34 1.90 -1.47
N CYS A 161 -3.02 2.06 -1.47
CA CYS A 161 -2.25 2.78 -2.49
C CYS A 161 -1.33 1.86 -3.32
N GLY A 162 -1.88 0.75 -3.82
CA GLY A 162 -1.23 -0.12 -4.80
C GLY A 162 -1.66 0.22 -6.22
N ALA A 163 -1.80 -0.81 -7.06
CA ALA A 163 -2.40 -0.68 -8.38
C ALA A 163 -3.93 -0.54 -8.29
N ASN A 164 -4.59 -1.54 -7.72
CA ASN A 164 -6.05 -1.67 -7.63
C ASN A 164 -6.45 -2.42 -6.35
N PRO A 165 -6.52 -1.74 -5.20
CA PRO A 165 -6.84 -0.32 -5.05
C PRO A 165 -5.61 0.61 -5.10
N GLY A 166 -5.83 1.86 -5.52
CA GLY A 166 -4.78 2.89 -5.62
C GLY A 166 -4.80 3.59 -6.98
N MET A 167 -3.83 3.26 -7.84
CA MET A 167 -3.63 3.84 -9.18
C MET A 167 -4.91 3.95 -10.01
N VAL A 168 -5.78 2.94 -9.97
CA VAL A 168 -7.04 2.96 -10.72
C VAL A 168 -7.98 4.11 -10.34
N SER A 169 -7.88 4.65 -9.13
CA SER A 169 -8.62 5.87 -8.75
C SER A 169 -8.09 7.12 -9.48
N TRP A 170 -6.78 7.16 -9.76
CA TRP A 170 -6.17 8.22 -10.55
C TRP A 170 -6.56 8.08 -12.03
N PHE A 171 -6.60 6.84 -12.55
CA PHE A 171 -7.11 6.56 -13.89
C PHE A 171 -8.56 6.98 -14.06
N VAL A 172 -9.44 6.76 -13.08
CA VAL A 172 -10.84 7.22 -13.17
C VAL A 172 -10.88 8.74 -13.34
N LYS A 173 -10.11 9.51 -12.56
CA LYS A 173 -10.05 10.97 -12.73
C LYS A 173 -9.57 11.37 -14.13
N GLN A 174 -8.49 10.76 -14.61
CA GLN A 174 -7.98 11.06 -15.95
C GLN A 174 -8.98 10.66 -17.05
N ALA A 175 -9.66 9.51 -16.90
CA ALA A 175 -10.66 9.04 -17.85
C ALA A 175 -11.87 9.99 -17.94
N LEU A 176 -12.30 10.59 -16.82
CA LEU A 176 -13.36 11.60 -16.83
C LEU A 176 -12.92 12.86 -17.60
N VAL A 177 -11.68 13.32 -17.40
CA VAL A 177 -11.10 14.44 -18.16
C VAL A 177 -11.09 14.14 -19.66
N ASN A 178 -10.61 12.95 -20.03
CA ASN A 178 -10.57 12.52 -21.42
C ASN A 178 -11.99 12.44 -22.02
N LEU A 179 -12.93 11.82 -21.31
CA LEU A 179 -14.31 11.66 -21.79
C LEU A 179 -15.00 13.02 -22.01
N ALA A 180 -14.79 14.00 -21.11
CA ALA A 180 -15.32 15.35 -21.30
C ALA A 180 -14.75 16.01 -22.58
N ALA A 181 -13.46 15.86 -22.82
CA ALA A 181 -12.79 16.38 -24.02
C ALA A 181 -13.30 15.69 -25.29
N ASP A 182 -13.39 14.36 -25.31
CA ASP A 182 -13.82 13.56 -26.47
C ASP A 182 -15.29 13.83 -26.84
N MET A 183 -16.14 14.04 -25.84
CA MET A 183 -17.54 14.44 -26.03
C MET A 183 -17.71 15.92 -26.38
N LYS A 184 -16.62 16.70 -26.41
CA LYS A 184 -16.61 18.15 -26.65
C LYS A 184 -17.55 18.91 -25.72
N LEU A 185 -17.67 18.46 -24.47
CA LEU A 185 -18.48 19.10 -23.46
C LEU A 185 -17.65 20.17 -22.75
N ASP A 186 -18.19 21.39 -22.67
CA ASP A 186 -17.59 22.44 -21.84
C ASP A 186 -17.82 22.13 -20.36
N ILE A 187 -16.88 21.38 -19.79
CA ILE A 187 -16.83 20.98 -18.39
C ILE A 187 -15.43 21.29 -17.88
N LYS A 188 -15.32 22.25 -16.96
CA LYS A 188 -14.06 22.55 -16.29
C LYS A 188 -13.62 21.36 -15.43
N THR A 189 -12.35 20.95 -15.58
CA THR A 189 -11.73 19.95 -14.71
C THR A 189 -11.77 20.41 -13.25
N PRO A 190 -12.38 19.63 -12.33
CA PRO A 190 -12.41 19.96 -10.91
C PRO A 190 -11.02 19.98 -10.29
N ALA A 191 -10.84 20.77 -9.22
CA ALA A 191 -9.58 20.77 -8.48
C ALA A 191 -9.31 19.39 -7.85
N PRO A 192 -8.04 19.02 -7.58
CA PRO A 192 -7.70 17.72 -6.97
C PRO A 192 -8.40 17.46 -5.63
N THR A 193 -8.68 18.52 -4.87
CA THR A 193 -9.35 18.51 -3.55
C THR A 193 -10.89 18.59 -3.65
N ASP A 194 -11.45 18.91 -4.81
CA ASP A 194 -12.89 19.10 -5.01
C ASP A 194 -13.60 17.78 -5.30
N ARG A 195 -13.78 16.97 -4.26
CA ARG A 195 -14.46 15.66 -4.34
C ARG A 195 -15.85 15.78 -4.97
N ASP A 196 -16.62 16.81 -4.59
CA ASP A 196 -18.01 16.96 -5.04
C ASP A 196 -18.07 17.41 -6.51
N GLY A 197 -17.11 18.21 -6.96
CA GLY A 197 -16.91 18.55 -8.37
C GLY A 197 -16.62 17.32 -9.22
N TRP A 198 -15.73 16.42 -8.78
CA TRP A 198 -15.47 15.15 -9.48
C TRP A 198 -16.73 14.28 -9.61
N ALA A 199 -17.53 14.18 -8.54
CA ALA A 199 -18.80 13.44 -8.56
C ALA A 199 -19.82 14.06 -9.53
N LYS A 200 -19.95 15.39 -9.54
CA LYS A 200 -20.83 16.11 -10.48
C LYS A 200 -20.38 15.94 -11.93
N MET A 201 -19.08 16.00 -12.19
CA MET A 201 -18.49 15.75 -13.52
C MET A 201 -18.85 14.34 -14.01
N MET A 202 -18.62 13.31 -13.20
CA MET A 202 -18.96 11.92 -13.52
C MET A 202 -20.45 11.74 -13.82
N LYS A 203 -21.32 12.37 -13.03
CA LYS A 203 -22.77 12.38 -13.27
C LYS A 203 -23.14 13.06 -14.59
N LYS A 204 -22.58 14.24 -14.89
CA LYS A 204 -22.84 15.00 -16.12
C LYS A 204 -22.41 14.23 -17.38
N LEU A 205 -21.33 13.45 -17.28
CA LEU A 205 -20.84 12.56 -18.34
C LEU A 205 -21.68 11.28 -18.51
N GLY A 206 -22.70 11.05 -17.68
CA GLY A 206 -23.59 9.91 -17.83
C GLY A 206 -22.95 8.56 -17.49
N VAL A 207 -21.86 8.54 -16.71
CA VAL A 207 -21.18 7.29 -16.32
C VAL A 207 -22.08 6.51 -15.35
N LYS A 208 -22.58 5.36 -15.79
CA LYS A 208 -23.48 4.49 -14.99
C LYS A 208 -22.74 3.51 -14.08
N GLY A 209 -21.52 3.13 -14.45
CA GLY A 209 -20.71 2.17 -13.72
C GLY A 209 -19.26 2.25 -14.17
N VAL A 210 -18.37 1.72 -13.33
CA VAL A 210 -16.93 1.63 -13.61
C VAL A 210 -16.50 0.22 -13.27
N HIS A 211 -15.91 -0.47 -14.23
CA HIS A 211 -15.21 -1.73 -13.97
C HIS A 211 -13.72 -1.45 -13.81
N ILE A 212 -13.11 -2.08 -12.81
CA ILE A 212 -11.66 -2.24 -12.77
C ILE A 212 -11.33 -3.40 -13.70
N ALA A 213 -11.18 -3.10 -14.99
CA ALA A 213 -11.02 -4.10 -16.04
C ALA A 213 -9.54 -4.48 -16.20
N GLU A 214 -9.17 -5.63 -15.66
CA GLU A 214 -7.81 -6.16 -15.73
C GLU A 214 -7.79 -7.50 -16.49
N ARG A 215 -6.78 -7.68 -17.32
CA ARG A 215 -6.49 -8.95 -17.98
C ARG A 215 -4.99 -9.21 -17.92
N ASP A 216 -4.58 -10.07 -17.00
CA ASP A 216 -3.21 -10.59 -16.99
C ASP A 216 -3.06 -11.66 -18.08
N THR A 217 -2.04 -11.49 -18.92
CA THR A 217 -1.68 -12.43 -20.00
C THR A 217 -0.27 -13.00 -19.83
N GLN A 218 0.36 -12.74 -18.68
CA GLN A 218 1.65 -13.33 -18.34
C GLN A 218 1.53 -14.85 -18.32
N ARG A 219 2.60 -15.50 -18.79
CA ARG A 219 2.70 -16.96 -18.86
C ARG A 219 4.11 -17.40 -18.51
N THR A 220 4.21 -18.55 -17.88
CA THR A 220 5.48 -19.22 -17.57
C THR A 220 6.00 -20.00 -18.78
N LYS A 221 7.30 -20.32 -18.77
CA LYS A 221 7.90 -21.23 -19.78
C LYS A 221 7.49 -22.68 -19.55
N GLN A 222 7.26 -23.06 -18.30
CA GLN A 222 6.83 -24.40 -17.91
C GLN A 222 5.32 -24.43 -17.66
N PRO A 223 4.63 -25.52 -18.02
CA PRO A 223 3.21 -25.66 -17.75
C PRO A 223 2.93 -25.70 -16.25
N LYS A 224 1.70 -25.34 -15.86
CA LYS A 224 1.27 -25.37 -14.46
C LYS A 224 1.32 -26.80 -13.91
N PRO A 225 2.05 -27.05 -12.80
CA PRO A 225 2.07 -28.35 -12.14
C PRO A 225 0.71 -28.74 -11.56
N PHE A 226 0.54 -30.05 -11.36
CA PHE A 226 -0.59 -30.59 -10.60
C PHE A 226 -0.51 -30.16 -9.13
N ASN A 227 -1.66 -29.95 -8.50
CA ASN A 227 -1.80 -29.59 -7.09
C ASN A 227 -1.00 -28.34 -6.62
N THR A 228 -0.87 -27.34 -7.50
CA THR A 228 -0.28 -26.04 -7.16
C THR A 228 -1.25 -24.90 -7.44
N PHE A 229 -1.16 -23.80 -6.68
CA PHE A 229 -1.81 -22.53 -7.02
C PHE A 229 -0.75 -21.58 -7.56
N TRP A 230 -0.95 -21.05 -8.78
CA TRP A 230 -0.03 -20.12 -9.42
C TRP A 230 -0.73 -18.79 -9.65
N ASN A 231 -0.03 -17.71 -9.31
CA ASN A 231 -0.48 -16.34 -9.51
C ASN A 231 0.74 -15.46 -9.82
N THR A 232 0.51 -14.25 -10.33
CA THR A 232 1.55 -13.26 -10.62
C THR A 232 1.82 -12.30 -9.45
N TRP A 233 1.03 -12.41 -8.39
CA TRP A 233 1.18 -11.72 -7.11
C TRP A 233 0.80 -12.67 -5.96
N SER A 234 0.64 -12.17 -4.73
CA SER A 234 0.50 -13.02 -3.53
C SER A 234 -0.50 -14.16 -3.72
N VAL A 235 -0.08 -15.35 -3.30
CA VAL A 235 -0.88 -16.56 -3.24
C VAL A 235 -1.29 -16.87 -1.80
N GLU A 236 -0.52 -16.36 -0.81
CA GLU A 236 -0.58 -16.69 0.63
C GLU A 236 -1.98 -17.06 1.15
#